data_AF-A0A520XT86-F1
#
_entry.id   AF-A0A520XT86-F1
#
_cell.length_a   1.000
_cell.length_b   1.000
_cell.length_c   1.000
_cell.angle_alpha   90.00
_cell.angle_beta   90.00
_cell.angle_gamma   90.00
#
_symmetry.space_group_name_H-M   'P 1'
#
loop_
_entity.id
_entity.type
_entity.pdbx_description
1 polymer ?
#
loop_
_entity_poly.entity_id
_entity_poly.type
_entity_poly.pdbx_seq_one_letter_code
_entity_poly.pdbx_strand_id
1 'polypeptide(L)'
;MQLFPLPRSGGRLAVGPESIREVVFGVEDGVVQNLTLIAGMVGGGLSNTVIVFAGAINAIAGVLSMSMGTYLSSKAEHDVALAASDAPPEDVGPVRDAVVMAAAYAVGAFVPIVPFAFGFLNRGGALAVAVVLALLALFFLGYGKAIVSHQRRVRSGVEMLVLASAAGLLGFLLGAVARGVFGLDI
;
A
#
# COMPACT_ATOMS: atom_id res chain seq x y z
N MET A 1 -8.33 -51.38 10.61
CA MET A 1 -7.00 -50.85 10.96
C MET A 1 -6.94 -49.43 10.42
N GLN A 2 -7.31 -48.44 11.24
CA GLN A 2 -7.39 -47.04 10.84
C GLN A 2 -5.96 -46.47 10.79
N LEU A 3 -5.54 -46.03 9.60
CA LEU A 3 -4.31 -45.25 9.44
C LEU A 3 -4.59 -43.83 9.93
N PHE A 4 -4.07 -43.52 11.12
CA PHE A 4 -3.93 -42.14 11.59
C PHE A 4 -3.18 -41.32 10.53
N PRO A 5 -3.73 -40.21 10.01
CA PRO A 5 -2.92 -39.27 9.27
C PRO A 5 -1.97 -38.57 10.25
N LEU A 6 -0.68 -38.54 9.90
CA LEU A 6 0.34 -37.88 10.70
C LEU A 6 0.09 -36.37 10.77
N PRO A 7 0.24 -35.74 11.95
CA PRO A 7 0.24 -34.29 12.04
C PRO A 7 1.48 -33.77 11.34
N ARG A 8 1.30 -33.04 10.23
CA ARG A 8 2.38 -32.33 9.57
C ARG A 8 2.69 -31.06 10.36
N SER A 9 3.50 -31.21 11.40
CA SER A 9 4.26 -30.09 11.94
C SER A 9 5.32 -29.70 10.92
N GLY A 10 5.10 -28.57 10.27
CA GLY A 10 6.06 -27.97 9.37
C GLY A 10 5.77 -26.49 9.29
N GLY A 11 6.53 -25.69 10.04
CA GLY A 11 6.58 -24.23 9.95
C GLY A 11 7.07 -23.80 8.58
N ARG A 12 6.25 -24.01 7.56
CA ARG A 12 6.45 -23.49 6.23
C ARG A 12 5.75 -22.14 6.21
N LEU A 13 6.57 -21.11 6.03
CA LEU A 13 6.18 -19.81 5.46
C LEU A 13 5.65 -20.03 4.02
N ALA A 14 4.62 -20.86 3.86
CA ALA A 14 3.91 -20.98 2.62
C ALA A 14 3.20 -19.64 2.42
N VAL A 15 3.60 -18.91 1.38
CA VAL A 15 2.92 -17.68 0.96
C VAL A 15 1.59 -18.12 0.35
N GLY A 16 0.54 -18.13 1.17
CA GLY A 16 -0.82 -18.40 0.72
C GLY A 16 -1.37 -17.27 -0.15
N PRO A 17 -2.51 -17.50 -0.83
CA PRO A 17 -3.19 -16.48 -1.64
C PRO A 17 -3.49 -15.18 -0.89
N GLU A 18 -3.81 -15.27 0.40
CA GLU A 18 -4.10 -14.12 1.28
C GLU A 18 -2.90 -13.18 1.43
N SER A 19 -1.70 -13.73 1.59
CA SER A 19 -0.48 -12.94 1.68
C SER A 19 -0.14 -12.21 0.38
N ILE A 20 -0.48 -12.80 -0.77
CA ILE A 20 -0.29 -12.11 -2.06
C ILE A 20 -1.26 -10.94 -2.15
N ARG A 21 -2.51 -11.12 -1.72
CA ARG A 21 -3.50 -10.04 -1.66
C ARG A 21 -3.01 -8.91 -0.75
N GLU A 22 -2.51 -9.23 0.44
CA GLU A 22 -1.99 -8.24 1.40
C GLU A 22 -0.77 -7.49 0.87
N VAL A 23 0.15 -8.18 0.20
CA VAL A 23 1.32 -7.53 -0.41
C VAL A 23 0.89 -6.53 -1.47
N VAL A 24 0.00 -6.94 -2.38
CA VAL A 24 -0.46 -6.04 -3.44
C VAL A 24 -1.23 -4.86 -2.84
N PHE A 25 -2.19 -5.13 -1.96
CA PHE A 25 -3.02 -4.09 -1.37
C PHE A 25 -2.20 -3.12 -0.51
N GLY A 26 -1.27 -3.61 0.30
CA GLY A 26 -0.40 -2.79 1.13
C GLY A 26 0.51 -1.90 0.28
N VAL A 27 1.23 -2.46 -0.69
CA VAL A 27 2.11 -1.64 -1.56
C VAL A 27 1.29 -0.63 -2.36
N GLU A 28 0.16 -1.04 -2.94
CA GLU A 28 -0.73 -0.16 -3.70
C GLU A 28 -1.19 1.03 -2.86
N ASP A 29 -1.76 0.76 -1.69
CA ASP A 29 -2.31 1.79 -0.80
C ASP A 29 -1.20 2.73 -0.30
N GLY A 30 -0.06 2.18 0.13
CA GLY A 30 1.08 2.97 0.60
C GLY A 30 1.61 3.93 -0.46
N VAL A 31 1.79 3.45 -1.70
CA VAL A 31 2.26 4.32 -2.80
C VAL A 31 1.21 5.37 -3.13
N VAL A 32 -0.05 4.98 -3.34
CA VAL A 32 -1.11 5.89 -3.81
C VAL A 32 -1.46 6.94 -2.75
N GLN A 33 -1.58 6.55 -1.48
CA GLN A 33 -1.93 7.46 -0.39
C GLN A 33 -0.85 8.52 -0.20
N ASN A 34 0.42 8.12 -0.11
CA ASN A 34 1.50 9.11 0.04
C ASN A 34 1.73 9.93 -1.23
N LEU A 35 1.58 9.35 -2.43
CA LEU A 35 1.66 10.12 -3.67
C LEU A 35 0.59 11.22 -3.71
N THR A 36 -0.65 10.88 -3.35
CA THR A 36 -1.78 11.84 -3.33
C THR A 36 -1.55 12.95 -2.31
N LEU A 37 -1.12 12.59 -1.10
CA LEU A 37 -0.77 13.54 -0.06
C LEU A 37 0.33 14.49 -0.53
N ILE A 38 1.45 13.96 -1.00
CA ILE A 38 2.61 14.74 -1.44
C ILE A 38 2.25 15.63 -2.62
N ALA A 39 1.52 15.10 -3.61
CA ALA A 39 1.05 15.88 -4.75
C ALA A 39 0.19 17.07 -4.30
N GLY A 40 -0.73 16.86 -3.35
CA GLY A 40 -1.53 17.93 -2.78
C GLY A 40 -0.73 18.95 -1.98
N MET A 41 0.25 18.52 -1.20
CA MET A 41 1.12 19.45 -0.49
C MET A 41 1.98 20.29 -1.45
N VAL A 42 2.46 19.70 -2.56
CA VAL A 42 3.17 20.44 -3.61
C VAL A 42 2.23 21.43 -4.31
N GLY A 43 1.01 21.01 -4.67
CA GLY A 43 -0.01 21.90 -5.23
C GLY A 43 -0.38 23.05 -4.27
N GLY A 44 -0.37 22.76 -2.97
CA GLY A 44 -0.55 23.70 -1.88
C GLY A 44 0.61 24.67 -1.66
N GLY A 45 1.76 24.44 -2.31
CA GLY A 45 2.94 25.29 -2.18
C GLY A 45 3.78 25.03 -0.93
N LEU A 46 3.61 23.89 -0.26
CA LEU A 46 4.38 23.58 0.95
C LEU A 46 5.87 23.32 0.63
N SER A 47 6.72 23.44 1.66
CA SER A 47 8.16 23.19 1.55
C SER A 47 8.48 21.69 1.63
N ASN A 48 9.60 21.27 1.01
CA ASN A 48 10.02 19.86 0.99
C ASN A 48 10.17 19.26 2.40
N THR A 49 10.64 20.03 3.37
CA THR A 49 10.79 19.57 4.76
C THR A 49 9.45 19.19 5.38
N VAL A 50 8.42 20.01 5.17
CA VAL A 50 7.07 19.73 5.68
C VAL A 50 6.47 18.53 4.95
N ILE A 51 6.68 18.42 3.64
CA ILE A 51 6.24 17.28 2.82
C ILE A 51 6.82 15.96 3.32
N VAL A 52 8.13 15.89 3.56
CA VAL A 52 8.80 14.68 4.06
C VAL A 52 8.29 14.31 5.44
N PHE A 53 8.16 15.29 6.34
CA PHE A 53 7.67 15.04 7.70
C PHE A 53 6.22 14.53 7.71
N ALA A 54 5.33 15.18 6.96
CA ALA A 54 3.94 14.75 6.84
C ALA A 54 3.81 13.38 6.17
N GLY A 55 4.59 13.13 5.11
CA GLY A 55 4.64 11.84 4.43
C GLY A 55 5.10 10.70 5.36
N ALA A 56 6.09 10.95 6.21
CA ALA A 56 6.57 9.99 7.20
C ALA A 56 5.52 9.70 8.28
N ILE A 57 4.83 10.73 8.78
CA ILE A 57 3.72 10.56 9.72
C ILE A 57 2.58 9.75 9.07
N ASN A 58 2.19 10.11 7.84
CA ASN A 58 1.15 9.38 7.12
C ASN A 58 1.54 7.92 6.84
N ALA A 59 2.82 7.67 6.56
CA ALA A 59 3.34 6.31 6.41
C ALA A 59 3.17 5.50 7.70
N ILE A 60 3.61 6.03 8.85
CA ILE A 60 3.50 5.33 10.14
C ILE A 60 2.03 5.11 10.52
N ALA A 61 1.19 6.14 10.37
CA ALA A 61 -0.23 6.06 10.66
C ALA A 61 -0.91 5.00 9.78
N GLY A 62 -0.59 4.96 8.50
CA GLY A 62 -1.11 3.97 7.56
C GLY A 62 -0.66 2.55 7.87
N VAL A 63 0.63 2.34 8.19
CA VAL A 63 1.13 1.03 8.65
C VAL A 63 0.31 0.52 9.82
N LEU A 64 0.15 1.33 10.88
CA LEU A 64 -0.57 0.92 12.08
C LEU A 64 -2.05 0.63 11.77
N SER A 65 -2.70 1.52 11.03
CA SER A 65 -4.12 1.39 10.65
C SER A 65 -4.38 0.10 9.86
N MET A 66 -3.62 -0.12 8.79
CA MET A 66 -3.81 -1.28 7.93
C MET A 66 -3.41 -2.60 8.60
N SER A 67 -2.35 -2.60 9.40
CA SER A 67 -1.93 -3.81 10.13
C SER A 67 -3.00 -4.22 11.14
N MET A 68 -3.53 -3.26 11.90
CA MET A 68 -4.59 -3.52 12.88
C MET A 68 -5.88 -3.96 12.19
N GLY A 69 -6.26 -3.32 11.08
CA GLY A 69 -7.41 -3.69 10.28
C GLY A 69 -7.30 -5.10 9.70
N THR A 70 -6.12 -5.46 9.18
CA THR A 70 -5.85 -6.80 8.62
C THR A 70 -5.87 -7.88 9.69
N TYR A 71 -5.24 -7.63 10.85
CA TYR A 71 -5.30 -8.53 12.00
C TYR A 71 -6.74 -8.80 12.43
N LEU A 72 -7.54 -7.73 12.58
CA LEU A 72 -8.90 -7.86 13.05
C LEU A 72 -9.80 -8.53 12.00
N SER A 73 -9.60 -8.25 10.70
CA SER A 73 -10.33 -8.90 9.61
C SER A 73 -10.01 -10.39 9.55
N SER A 74 -8.73 -10.76 9.50
CA SER A 74 -8.29 -12.17 9.43
C SER A 74 -8.73 -12.95 10.68
N LYS A 75 -8.63 -12.34 11.87
CA LYS A 75 -9.15 -12.96 13.10
C LYS A 75 -10.67 -13.15 13.07
N ALA A 76 -11.43 -12.15 12.60
CA ALA A 76 -12.88 -12.26 12.50
C ALA A 76 -13.29 -13.34 11.49
N GLU A 77 -12.60 -13.44 10.35
CA GLU A 77 -12.81 -14.50 9.35
C GLU A 77 -12.55 -15.88 9.96
N HIS A 78 -11.47 -16.04 10.72
CA HIS A 78 -11.16 -17.27 11.45
C HIS A 78 -12.23 -17.63 12.49
N ASP A 79 -12.63 -16.68 13.34
CA ASP A 79 -13.60 -16.89 14.41
C ASP A 79 -14.99 -17.24 13.83
N VAL A 80 -15.37 -16.63 12.70
CA VAL A 80 -16.59 -16.97 11.96
C VAL A 80 -16.50 -18.36 11.33
N ALA A 81 -15.36 -18.73 10.74
CA ALA A 81 -15.15 -20.05 10.17
C ALA A 81 -15.27 -21.15 11.24
N LEU A 82 -14.71 -20.94 12.44
CA LEU A 82 -14.85 -21.84 13.58
C LEU A 82 -16.30 -21.99 14.05
N ALA A 83 -17.07 -20.89 14.05
CA ALA A 83 -18.47 -20.93 14.46
C ALA A 83 -19.39 -21.60 13.42
N ALA A 84 -19.01 -21.58 12.14
CA ALA A 84 -19.82 -22.07 11.03
C ALA A 84 -19.52 -23.50 10.58
N SER A 85 -18.43 -24.13 11.06
CA SER A 85 -17.89 -25.37 10.52
C SER A 85 -17.75 -26.49 11.57
N ASP A 86 -18.25 -27.69 11.24
CA ASP A 86 -17.87 -28.96 11.91
C ASP A 86 -16.52 -29.52 11.42
N ALA A 87 -15.97 -28.95 10.34
CA ALA A 87 -14.69 -29.32 9.75
C ALA A 87 -13.52 -28.56 10.43
N PRO A 88 -12.31 -29.13 10.45
CA PRO A 88 -11.15 -28.51 11.09
C PRO A 88 -10.86 -27.13 10.46
N PRO A 89 -10.51 -26.12 11.29
CA PRO A 89 -10.26 -24.76 10.82
C PRO A 89 -9.18 -24.72 9.74
N GLU A 90 -9.38 -23.87 8.74
CA GLU A 90 -8.29 -23.47 7.84
C GLU A 90 -7.17 -22.79 8.66
N ASP A 91 -5.93 -23.03 8.26
CA ASP A 91 -4.74 -22.45 8.90
C ASP A 91 -4.59 -20.98 8.45
N VAL A 92 -5.39 -20.11 9.06
CA VAL A 92 -5.29 -18.64 8.91
C VAL A 92 -4.41 -18.07 10.00
N GLY A 93 -3.55 -17.12 9.62
CA GLY A 93 -2.55 -16.55 10.49
C GLY A 93 -2.72 -15.04 10.66
N PRO A 94 -3.67 -14.56 11.50
CA PRO A 94 -3.98 -13.12 11.60
C PRO A 94 -2.79 -12.22 11.89
N VAL A 95 -1.84 -12.70 12.70
CA VAL A 95 -0.59 -11.96 13.00
C VAL A 95 0.32 -11.90 11.77
N ARG A 96 0.45 -13.00 11.04
CA ARG A 96 1.27 -13.08 9.84
C ARG A 96 0.72 -12.15 8.77
N ASP A 97 -0.58 -12.15 8.59
CA ASP A 97 -1.30 -11.34 7.60
C ASP A 97 -1.13 -9.84 7.88
N ALA A 98 -1.29 -9.46 9.15
CA ALA A 98 -1.03 -8.10 9.62
C ALA A 98 0.42 -7.65 9.40
N VAL A 99 1.39 -8.54 9.65
CA VAL A 99 2.83 -8.23 9.46
C VAL A 99 3.18 -8.10 7.97
N VAL A 100 2.63 -8.96 7.12
CA VAL A 100 2.81 -8.89 5.67
C VAL A 100 2.24 -7.58 5.13
N MET A 101 1.02 -7.20 5.55
CA MET A 101 0.42 -5.92 5.23
C MET A 101 1.28 -4.74 5.70
N ALA A 102 1.73 -4.77 6.97
CA ALA A 102 2.57 -3.72 7.55
C ALA A 102 3.81 -3.44 6.71
N ALA A 103 4.53 -4.51 6.37
CA ALA A 103 5.77 -4.43 5.61
C ALA A 103 5.52 -3.95 4.17
N ALA A 104 4.50 -4.50 3.52
CA ALA A 104 4.10 -4.12 2.17
C ALA A 104 3.72 -2.63 2.07
N TYR A 105 2.87 -2.16 2.98
CA TYR A 105 2.49 -0.75 3.05
C TYR A 105 3.68 0.15 3.33
N ALA A 106 4.52 -0.19 4.31
CA ALA A 106 5.70 0.60 4.63
C ALA A 106 6.59 0.79 3.39
N VAL A 107 6.89 -0.29 2.67
CA VAL A 107 7.68 -0.25 1.43
C VAL A 107 7.04 0.67 0.39
N GLY A 108 5.74 0.53 0.14
CA GLY A 108 5.02 1.38 -0.81
C GLY A 108 5.04 2.85 -0.41
N ALA A 109 4.79 3.14 0.87
CA ALA A 109 4.73 4.48 1.42
C ALA A 109 6.05 5.26 1.28
N PHE A 110 7.20 4.59 1.32
CA PHE A 110 8.49 5.26 1.15
C PHE A 110 8.75 5.72 -0.29
N VAL A 111 8.23 5.02 -1.31
CA VAL A 111 8.53 5.29 -2.73
C VAL A 111 8.36 6.78 -3.11
N PRO A 112 7.22 7.43 -2.85
CA PRO A 112 7.02 8.84 -3.21
C PRO A 112 7.71 9.84 -2.25
N ILE A 113 8.11 9.42 -1.04
CA ILE A 113 8.80 10.30 -0.05
C ILE A 113 10.26 10.52 -0.46
N VAL A 114 10.93 9.45 -0.89
CA VAL A 114 12.38 9.39 -1.15
C VAL A 114 12.88 10.60 -1.97
N PRO A 115 12.25 11.01 -3.09
CA PRO A 115 12.74 12.14 -3.89
C PRO A 115 12.73 13.49 -3.19
N PHE A 116 11.87 13.67 -2.17
CA PHE A 116 11.79 14.91 -1.39
C PHE A 116 12.77 14.94 -0.22
N ALA A 117 13.22 13.78 0.25
CA ALA A 117 14.21 13.67 1.32
C ALA A 117 15.60 14.14 0.87
N PHE A 118 15.90 14.02 -0.43
CA PHE A 118 17.16 14.48 -0.98
C PHE A 118 17.04 15.93 -1.48
N GLY A 119 17.66 16.87 -0.77
CA GLY A 119 17.59 18.30 -1.04
C GLY A 119 18.25 18.79 -2.34
N PHE A 120 18.60 17.91 -3.28
CA PHE A 120 19.21 18.28 -4.57
C PHE A 120 18.19 18.64 -5.66
N LEU A 121 16.92 18.26 -5.50
CA LEU A 121 15.86 18.57 -6.45
C LEU A 121 15.05 19.81 -6.02
N ASN A 122 14.70 20.65 -7.00
CA ASN A 122 13.65 21.65 -6.79
C ASN A 122 12.29 20.94 -6.58
N ARG A 123 11.30 21.63 -6.00
CA ARG A 123 10.00 21.06 -5.64
C ARG A 123 9.29 20.34 -6.80
N GLY A 124 9.30 20.95 -7.98
CA GLY A 124 8.68 20.38 -9.18
C GLY A 124 9.42 19.14 -9.67
N GLY A 125 10.76 19.15 -9.64
CA GLY A 125 11.60 18.01 -9.98
C GLY A 125 11.44 16.85 -9.00
N ALA A 126 11.38 17.12 -7.70
CA ALA A 126 11.11 16.11 -6.69
C ALA A 126 9.74 15.45 -6.90
N LEU A 127 8.70 16.24 -7.20
CA LEU A 127 7.37 15.72 -7.54
C LEU A 127 7.41 14.87 -8.82
N ALA A 128 8.07 15.32 -9.88
CA ALA A 128 8.15 14.58 -11.13
C ALA A 128 8.83 13.22 -10.93
N VAL A 129 9.95 13.18 -10.19
CA VAL A 129 10.64 11.92 -9.86
C VAL A 129 9.76 11.03 -8.98
N ALA A 130 9.08 11.58 -7.97
CA ALA A 130 8.16 10.82 -7.11
C ALA A 130 7.01 10.19 -7.89
N VAL A 131 6.38 10.95 -8.79
CA VAL A 131 5.33 10.45 -9.69
C VAL A 131 5.88 9.33 -10.57
N VAL A 132 7.02 9.53 -11.23
CA VAL A 132 7.61 8.49 -12.10
C VAL A 132 7.92 7.22 -11.31
N LEU A 133 8.55 7.32 -10.14
CA LEU A 133 8.87 6.16 -9.32
C LEU A 133 7.62 5.44 -8.82
N ALA A 134 6.60 6.18 -8.36
CA ALA A 134 5.33 5.62 -7.92
C ALA A 134 4.61 4.88 -9.06
N LEU A 135 4.52 5.51 -10.24
CA LEU A 135 3.90 4.91 -11.42
C LEU A 135 4.64 3.64 -11.87
N LEU A 136 5.97 3.67 -11.91
CA LEU A 136 6.75 2.47 -12.23
C LEU A 136 6.55 1.37 -11.19
N ALA A 137 6.60 1.70 -9.89
CA ALA A 137 6.38 0.73 -8.82
C ALA A 137 5.00 0.06 -8.95
N LEU A 138 3.95 0.83 -9.19
CA LEU A 138 2.58 0.32 -9.34
C LEU A 138 2.38 -0.46 -10.65
N PHE A 139 3.00 -0.03 -11.75
CA PHE A 139 2.95 -0.80 -12.99
C PHE A 139 3.56 -2.19 -12.81
N PHE A 140 4.73 -2.27 -12.18
CA PHE A 140 5.38 -3.56 -11.92
C PHE A 140 4.64 -4.38 -10.86
N LEU A 141 4.04 -3.74 -9.85
CA LEU A 141 3.18 -4.41 -8.88
C LEU A 141 1.96 -5.06 -9.57
N GLY A 142 1.27 -4.31 -10.44
CA GLY A 142 0.13 -4.81 -11.21
C GLY A 142 0.53 -5.90 -12.20
N TYR A 143 1.68 -5.73 -12.88
CA TYR A 143 2.25 -6.76 -13.74
C TYR A 143 2.53 -8.06 -12.97
N GLY A 144 3.14 -7.95 -11.79
CA GLY A 144 3.47 -9.07 -10.91
C GLY A 144 2.22 -9.79 -10.38
N LYS A 145 1.25 -9.03 -9.86
CA LYS A 145 -0.06 -9.53 -9.41
C LYS A 145 -0.75 -10.35 -10.51
N ALA A 146 -0.76 -9.84 -11.73
CA ALA A 146 -1.43 -10.50 -12.85
C ALA A 146 -0.83 -11.85 -13.25
N ILE A 147 0.45 -12.10 -12.92
CA ILE A 147 1.07 -13.42 -13.14
C ILE A 147 0.41 -14.47 -12.24
N VAL A 148 0.19 -14.13 -10.97
CA VAL A 148 -0.43 -15.02 -9.99
C VAL A 148 -1.93 -15.18 -10.25
N SER A 149 -2.61 -14.10 -10.65
CA SER A 149 -4.06 -14.08 -10.85
C SER A 149 -4.52 -14.56 -12.24
N HIS A 150 -3.63 -15.08 -13.09
CA HIS A 150 -3.92 -15.48 -14.48
C HIS A 150 -4.62 -14.40 -15.35
N GLN A 151 -4.45 -13.13 -15.00
CA GLN A 151 -5.03 -12.01 -15.75
C GLN A 151 -4.06 -11.48 -16.83
N ARG A 152 -4.55 -10.58 -17.69
CA ARG A 152 -3.71 -9.93 -18.71
C ARG A 152 -2.72 -8.97 -18.04
N ARG A 153 -1.43 -9.34 -18.03
CA ARG A 153 -0.35 -8.65 -17.30
C ARG A 153 -0.28 -7.14 -17.52
N VAL A 154 -0.19 -6.72 -18.78
CA VAL A 154 -0.07 -5.31 -19.14
C VAL A 154 -1.33 -4.53 -18.75
N ARG A 155 -2.51 -5.15 -18.89
CA ARG A 155 -3.77 -4.50 -18.54
C ARG A 155 -3.84 -4.17 -17.05
N SER A 156 -3.47 -5.10 -16.17
CA SER A 156 -3.47 -4.84 -14.72
C SER A 156 -2.47 -3.75 -14.32
N GLY A 157 -1.27 -3.73 -14.92
CA GLY A 157 -0.30 -2.66 -14.70
C GLY A 157 -0.83 -1.30 -15.17
N VAL A 158 -1.48 -1.24 -16.33
CA VAL A 158 -2.09 0.00 -16.86
C VAL A 158 -3.28 0.46 -16.00
N GLU A 159 -4.11 -0.44 -15.50
CA GLU A 159 -5.20 -0.11 -14.59
C GLU A 159 -4.67 0.60 -13.33
N MET A 160 -3.61 0.09 -12.72
CA MET A 160 -2.97 0.75 -11.57
C MET A 160 -2.35 2.11 -11.92
N LEU A 161 -1.72 2.24 -13.09
CA LEU A 161 -1.18 3.53 -13.56
C LEU A 161 -2.27 4.59 -13.68
N VAL A 162 -3.43 4.24 -14.23
CA VAL A 162 -4.55 5.16 -14.42
C VAL A 162 -5.10 5.60 -13.06
N LEU A 163 -5.31 4.66 -12.14
CA LEU A 163 -5.80 4.95 -10.78
C LEU A 163 -4.84 5.87 -10.02
N ALA A 164 -3.54 5.56 -10.04
CA ALA A 164 -2.53 6.35 -9.35
C ALA A 164 -2.34 7.75 -9.95
N SER A 165 -2.38 7.85 -11.28
CA SER A 165 -2.29 9.13 -11.99
C SER A 165 -3.49 10.02 -11.65
N ALA A 166 -4.70 9.44 -11.62
CA ALA A 166 -5.91 10.15 -11.22
C ALA A 166 -5.82 10.62 -9.76
N ALA A 167 -5.41 9.74 -8.84
CA ALA A 167 -5.26 10.08 -7.42
C ALA A 167 -4.24 11.21 -7.20
N GLY A 168 -3.05 11.10 -7.79
CA GLY A 168 -2.01 12.13 -7.73
C GLY A 168 -2.46 13.48 -8.31
N LEU A 169 -3.13 13.46 -9.47
CA LEU A 169 -3.68 14.68 -10.09
C LEU A 169 -4.75 15.32 -9.20
N LEU A 170 -5.69 14.54 -8.67
CA LEU A 170 -6.72 15.03 -7.75
C LEU A 170 -6.09 15.62 -6.49
N GLY A 171 -5.10 14.94 -5.89
CA GLY A 171 -4.34 15.47 -4.77
C GLY A 171 -3.74 16.85 -5.09
N PHE A 172 -2.99 16.95 -6.19
CA PHE A 172 -2.38 18.21 -6.62
C PHE A 172 -3.40 19.34 -6.81
N LEU A 173 -4.50 19.05 -7.51
CA LEU A 173 -5.56 20.03 -7.76
C LEU A 173 -6.23 20.49 -6.45
N LEU A 174 -6.51 19.57 -5.53
CA LEU A 174 -7.04 19.90 -4.21
C LEU A 174 -6.09 20.81 -3.45
N GLY A 175 -4.78 20.53 -3.49
CA GLY A 175 -3.75 21.40 -2.95
C GLY A 175 -3.74 22.80 -3.55
N ALA A 176 -3.79 22.89 -4.88
CA ALA A 176 -3.78 24.16 -5.59
C ALA A 176 -5.03 25.00 -5.29
N VAL A 177 -6.21 24.37 -5.20
CA VAL A 177 -7.44 25.03 -4.76
C VAL A 177 -7.33 25.49 -3.31
N ALA A 178 -6.84 24.62 -2.42
CA ALA A 178 -6.65 24.97 -1.01
C ALA A 178 -5.73 26.18 -0.84
N ARG A 179 -4.65 26.27 -1.62
CA ARG A 179 -3.76 27.44 -1.61
C ARG A 179 -4.52 28.73 -1.95
N GLY A 180 -5.36 28.70 -2.98
CA GLY A 180 -6.15 29.87 -3.39
C GLY A 180 -7.25 30.25 -2.39
N VAL A 181 -7.90 29.26 -1.76
CA VAL A 181 -9.02 29.47 -0.83
C VAL A 181 -8.54 29.89 0.56
N PHE A 182 -7.50 29.24 1.08
CA PHE A 182 -7.01 29.48 2.44
C PHE A 182 -5.90 30.53 2.52
N GLY A 183 -5.49 31.11 1.38
CA GLY A 183 -4.43 32.13 1.35
C GLY A 183 -3.11 31.61 1.90
N LEU A 184 -2.73 30.38 1.53
CA LEU A 184 -1.48 29.77 1.97
C LEU A 184 -0.30 30.51 1.29
N ASP A 185 0.17 31.58 1.94
CA ASP A 185 1.42 32.27 1.64
C ASP A 185 2.54 31.65 2.50
N ILE A 186 3.18 30.62 1.95
CA ILE A 186 4.33 29.92 2.55
C ILE A 186 5.39 29.63 1.50
#